data_AF-A0A355RYQ6-F1
#
_entry.id   AF-A0A355RYQ6-F1
#
_cell.length_a   1.000
_cell.length_b   1.000
_cell.length_c   1.000
_cell.angle_alpha   90.00
_cell.angle_beta   90.00
_cell.angle_gamma   90.00
#
_symmetry.space_group_name_H-M   'P 1'
#
loop_
_entity.id
_entity.type
_entity.pdbx_description
1 polymer ?
#
loop_
_entity_poly.entity_id
_entity_poly.type
_entity_poly.pdbx_seq_one_letter_code
_entity_poly.pdbx_strand_id
1 'polypeptide(L)'
;MIIAAGGSTGIGISRAKILKSEVIGIDGHDVKNTDSEIAKLELCIKSAIDELNEIYQTISHGKNDLIACIIEKYIDIISSRQLVEDIKTMIIKKGVTAEYAISKVLDDSKNQIKKLDEQFLSEKTGDIEEIKTRLLGKLKRLN
;
A
#
# COMPACT_ATOMS: atom_id res chain seq x y z
N MET A 1 31.07 -3.30 -12.88
CA MET A 1 30.61 -4.45 -13.70
C MET A 1 29.38 -5.01 -13.01
N ILE A 2 28.20 -4.86 -13.59
CA ILE A 2 26.95 -5.42 -13.04
C ILE A 2 26.68 -6.69 -13.82
N ILE A 3 26.62 -7.83 -13.13
CA ILE A 3 26.34 -9.14 -13.70
C ILE A 3 24.89 -9.45 -13.30
N ALA A 4 23.97 -9.46 -14.26
CA ALA A 4 22.55 -9.73 -14.01
C ALA A 4 22.08 -10.88 -14.91
N ALA A 5 21.25 -11.77 -14.36
CA ALA A 5 20.63 -12.86 -15.11
C ALA A 5 19.60 -12.26 -16.10
N GLY A 6 19.87 -12.39 -17.40
CA GLY A 6 19.05 -11.79 -18.45
C GLY A 6 17.70 -12.50 -18.60
N GLY A 7 16.60 -11.75 -18.45
CA GLY A 7 15.23 -12.23 -18.72
C GLY A 7 14.78 -12.12 -20.18
N SER A 8 15.55 -11.43 -21.04
CA SER A 8 15.30 -11.30 -22.49
C SER A 8 16.53 -10.74 -23.21
N THR A 9 16.68 -11.03 -24.51
CA THR A 9 17.82 -10.58 -25.35
C THR A 9 17.45 -9.27 -26.06
N GLY A 10 18.11 -8.15 -25.73
CA GLY A 10 17.90 -6.86 -26.40
C GLY A 10 18.78 -5.72 -25.87
N ILE A 11 18.96 -4.66 -26.68
CA ILE A 11 19.67 -3.43 -26.29
C ILE A 11 18.62 -2.35 -26.01
N GLY A 12 18.45 -1.99 -24.73
CA GLY A 12 17.57 -0.89 -24.32
C GLY A 12 18.37 0.38 -24.02
N ILE A 13 18.27 1.40 -24.86
CA ILE A 13 18.83 2.74 -24.58
C ILE A 13 17.68 3.61 -24.07
N SER A 14 17.68 3.92 -22.78
CA SER A 14 16.68 4.81 -22.17
C SER A 14 17.28 5.57 -20.98
N ARG A 15 16.64 6.68 -20.59
CA ARG A 15 17.05 7.39 -19.36
C ARG A 15 16.69 6.52 -18.15
N ALA A 16 17.66 6.27 -17.29
CA ALA A 16 17.45 5.50 -16.07
C ALA A 16 16.42 6.22 -15.18
N LYS A 17 15.24 5.62 -15.02
CA LYS A 17 14.26 6.05 -14.01
C LYS A 17 14.58 5.31 -12.72
N ILE A 18 15.18 6.03 -11.77
CA ILE A 18 15.42 5.48 -10.42
C ILE A 18 14.07 5.41 -9.71
N LEU A 19 13.47 4.22 -9.66
CA LEU A 19 12.42 3.93 -8.68
C LEU A 19 13.11 3.74 -7.32
N LYS A 20 13.22 4.82 -6.56
CA LYS A 20 13.63 4.76 -5.17
C LYS A 20 12.36 4.48 -4.36
N SER A 21 12.23 3.27 -3.84
CA SER A 21 11.29 3.01 -2.75
C SER A 21 11.82 3.75 -1.53
N GLU A 22 11.39 5.01 -1.35
CA GLU A 22 11.67 5.73 -0.11
C GLU A 22 11.07 4.91 1.02
N VAL A 23 11.90 4.45 1.95
CA VAL A 23 11.43 3.96 3.24
C VAL A 23 10.80 5.17 3.89
N ILE A 24 9.47 5.21 3.92
CA ILE A 24 8.71 6.34 4.42
C ILE A 24 8.95 6.37 5.94
N GLY A 25 9.89 7.23 6.36
CA GLY A 25 10.13 7.54 7.76
C GLY A 25 8.94 8.33 8.26
N ILE A 26 8.00 7.63 8.90
CA ILE A 26 6.80 8.26 9.45
C ILE A 26 7.14 8.68 10.87
N ASP A 27 7.35 9.97 11.05
CA ASP A 27 7.53 10.56 12.38
C ASP A 27 6.15 10.66 13.03
N GLY A 28 5.90 9.80 14.02
CA GLY A 28 4.65 9.74 14.78
C GLY A 28 4.48 10.98 15.65
N HIS A 29 3.98 12.06 15.06
CA HIS A 29 3.63 13.26 15.80
C HIS A 29 2.30 13.05 16.53
N ASP A 30 2.22 13.58 17.76
CA ASP A 30 0.99 13.62 18.54
C ASP A 30 0.00 14.60 17.87
N VAL A 31 -1.14 14.07 17.44
CA VAL A 31 -2.14 14.80 16.68
C VAL A 31 -3.16 15.39 17.64
N LYS A 32 -3.21 16.71 17.73
CA LYS A 32 -4.23 17.44 18.51
C LYS A 32 -5.66 17.23 18.01
N ASN A 33 -5.85 16.91 16.73
CA ASN A 33 -7.15 16.76 16.10
C ASN A 33 -7.27 15.43 15.32
N THR A 34 -7.58 14.36 16.05
CA THR A 34 -7.76 13.00 15.51
C THR A 34 -8.87 12.92 14.47
N ASP A 35 -9.93 13.72 14.59
CA ASP A 35 -11.06 13.74 13.65
C ASP A 35 -10.62 14.18 12.24
N SER A 36 -9.74 15.19 12.17
CA SER A 36 -9.17 15.64 10.90
C SER A 36 -8.31 14.56 10.22
N GLU A 37 -7.56 13.78 11.00
CA GLU A 37 -6.76 12.67 10.46
C GLU A 37 -7.63 11.49 10.01
N ILE A 38 -8.75 11.23 10.69
CA ILE A 38 -9.73 10.23 10.25
C ILE A 38 -10.34 10.65 8.91
N ALA A 39 -10.72 11.92 8.76
CA ALA A 39 -11.25 12.44 7.50
C ALA A 39 -10.22 12.33 6.36
N LYS A 40 -8.93 12.62 6.63
CA LYS A 40 -7.83 12.42 5.67
C LYS A 40 -7.65 10.95 5.30
N LEU A 41 -7.73 10.05 6.27
CA LEU A 41 -7.66 8.60 6.04
C LEU A 41 -8.79 8.15 5.10
N GLU A 42 -10.02 8.57 5.35
CA GLU A 42 -11.17 8.20 4.52
C GLU A 42 -11.04 8.74 3.09
N LEU A 43 -10.58 10.00 2.94
CA LEU A 43 -10.27 10.58 1.64
C LEU A 43 -9.16 9.80 0.92
N CYS A 44 -8.10 9.42 1.63
CA CYS A 44 -7.00 8.66 1.08
C CYS A 44 -7.45 7.27 0.61
N ILE A 45 -8.21 6.55 1.43
CA ILE A 45 -8.76 5.23 1.08
C ILE A 45 -9.68 5.35 -0.13
N LYS A 46 -10.60 6.31 -0.12
CA LYS A 46 -11.51 6.53 -1.24
C LYS A 46 -10.75 6.83 -2.53
N SER A 47 -9.78 7.73 -2.49
CA SER A 47 -8.93 8.04 -3.64
C SER A 47 -8.07 6.85 -4.08
N ALA A 48 -7.63 5.99 -3.15
CA ALA A 48 -6.89 4.77 -3.48
C ALA A 48 -7.75 3.74 -4.22
N ILE A 49 -8.98 3.54 -3.74
CA ILE A 49 -9.96 2.66 -4.36
C ILE A 49 -10.36 3.17 -5.74
N ASP A 50 -10.58 4.48 -5.89
CA ASP A 50 -10.96 5.09 -7.17
C ASP A 50 -9.87 4.88 -8.23
N GLU A 51 -8.61 5.19 -7.91
CA GLU A 51 -7.47 4.94 -8.82
C GLU A 51 -7.30 3.45 -9.16
N LEU A 52 -7.47 2.55 -8.19
CA LEU A 52 -7.40 1.11 -8.44
C LEU A 52 -8.54 0.65 -9.36
N ASN A 53 -9.73 1.22 -9.23
CA ASN A 53 -10.85 0.95 -10.13
C ASN A 53 -10.59 1.46 -11.56
N GLU A 54 -10.03 2.66 -11.72
CA GLU A 54 -9.64 3.18 -13.05
C GLU A 54 -8.62 2.25 -13.75
N ILE A 55 -7.64 1.76 -12.98
CA ILE A 55 -6.65 0.82 -13.49
C ILE A 55 -7.33 -0.52 -13.82
N TYR A 56 -8.21 -1.01 -12.95
CA TYR A 56 -8.97 -2.25 -13.18
C TYR A 56 -9.79 -2.18 -14.48
N GLN A 57 -10.52 -1.08 -14.70
CA GLN A 57 -11.28 -0.86 -15.94
C GLN A 57 -10.35 -0.88 -17.17
N THR A 58 -9.24 -0.16 -17.09
CA THR A 58 -8.25 -0.10 -18.18
C THR A 58 -7.68 -1.49 -18.54
N ILE A 59 -7.44 -2.33 -17.54
CA ILE A 59 -6.84 -3.66 -17.70
C ILE A 59 -7.87 -4.71 -18.13
N SER A 60 -9.10 -4.60 -17.64
CA SER A 60 -10.22 -5.47 -18.02
C SER A 60 -10.50 -5.38 -19.53
N HIS A 61 -10.39 -4.19 -20.12
CA HIS A 61 -10.47 -4.01 -21.57
C HIS A 61 -9.32 -4.66 -22.36
N GLY A 62 -8.17 -4.92 -21.71
CA GLY A 62 -6.94 -5.44 -22.33
C GLY A 62 -6.77 -6.97 -22.31
N LYS A 63 -7.76 -7.75 -21.83
CA LYS A 63 -7.69 -9.22 -21.66
C LYS A 63 -6.56 -9.71 -20.73
N ASN A 64 -6.20 -8.94 -19.71
CA ASN A 64 -5.25 -9.36 -18.70
C ASN A 64 -5.98 -9.74 -17.40
N ASP A 65 -6.75 -10.84 -17.44
CA ASP A 65 -7.57 -11.33 -16.31
C ASP A 65 -6.73 -11.57 -15.04
N LEU A 66 -5.47 -12.02 -15.21
CA LEU A 66 -4.54 -12.23 -14.09
C LEU A 66 -4.25 -10.93 -13.32
N ILE A 67 -4.01 -9.82 -14.04
CA ILE A 67 -3.68 -8.54 -13.41
C ILE A 67 -4.93 -7.89 -12.83
N ALA A 68 -6.08 -8.05 -13.50
CA ALA A 68 -7.37 -7.60 -12.98
C ALA A 68 -7.71 -8.27 -11.63
N CYS A 69 -7.50 -9.58 -11.52
CA CYS A 69 -7.72 -10.33 -10.28
C CYS A 69 -6.80 -9.87 -9.13
N ILE A 70 -5.53 -9.56 -9.43
CA ILE A 70 -4.59 -9.01 -8.45
C ILE A 70 -5.08 -7.65 -7.90
N ILE A 71 -5.57 -6.78 -8.78
CA ILE A 71 -6.07 -5.46 -8.40
C ILE A 71 -7.36 -5.56 -7.59
N GLU A 72 -8.28 -6.42 -7.99
CA GLU A 72 -9.51 -6.68 -7.26
C GLU A 72 -9.21 -7.13 -5.82
N LYS A 73 -8.25 -8.05 -5.67
CA LYS A 73 -7.75 -8.47 -4.34
C LYS A 73 -7.19 -7.29 -3.54
N TYR A 74 -6.45 -6.37 -4.16
CA TYR A 74 -5.96 -5.18 -3.45
C TYR A 74 -7.09 -4.25 -3.02
N ILE A 75 -8.10 -4.05 -3.87
CA ILE A 75 -9.30 -3.26 -3.52
C ILE A 75 -10.02 -3.91 -2.34
N ASP A 76 -10.21 -5.23 -2.36
CA ASP A 76 -10.87 -5.97 -1.28
C ASP A 76 -10.13 -5.82 0.06
N ILE A 77 -8.80 -5.94 0.05
CA ILE A 77 -7.97 -5.77 1.25
C ILE A 77 -8.06 -4.34 1.79
N ILE A 78 -7.95 -3.32 0.93
CA ILE A 78 -7.97 -1.90 1.33
C ILE A 78 -9.38 -1.47 1.79
N SER A 79 -10.42 -2.00 1.14
CA SER A 79 -11.82 -1.71 1.45
C SER A 79 -12.33 -2.54 2.64
N SER A 80 -11.52 -3.45 3.18
CA SER A 80 -11.90 -4.26 4.32
C SER A 80 -12.22 -3.38 5.53
N ARG A 81 -13.46 -3.47 5.99
CA ARG A 81 -13.96 -2.69 7.13
C ARG A 81 -13.09 -2.87 8.37
N GLN A 82 -12.60 -4.08 8.60
CA GLN A 82 -11.72 -4.40 9.72
C GLN A 82 -10.44 -3.56 9.69
N LEU A 83 -9.78 -3.48 8.53
CA LEU A 83 -8.54 -2.72 8.35
C LEU A 83 -8.78 -1.23 8.59
N VAL A 84 -9.88 -0.68 8.07
CA VAL A 84 -10.26 0.73 8.29
C VAL A 84 -10.54 1.01 9.76
N GLU A 85 -11.28 0.13 10.44
CA GLU A 85 -11.60 0.29 11.87
C GLU A 85 -10.36 0.14 12.76
N ASP A 86 -9.42 -0.74 12.43
CA ASP A 86 -8.16 -0.89 13.16
C ASP A 86 -7.29 0.36 13.05
N ILE A 87 -7.22 0.97 11.86
CA ILE A 87 -6.48 2.22 11.66
C ILE A 87 -7.16 3.38 12.41
N LYS A 88 -8.49 3.54 12.29
CA LYS A 88 -9.25 4.55 13.03
C LYS A 88 -9.06 4.41 14.54
N THR A 89 -9.14 3.18 15.04
CA THR A 89 -8.92 2.89 16.47
C THR A 89 -7.52 3.25 16.92
N MET A 90 -6.48 2.97 16.11
CA MET A 90 -5.11 3.39 16.39
C MET A 90 -4.97 4.90 16.46
N ILE A 91 -5.56 5.65 15.52
CA ILE A 91 -5.54 7.12 15.51
C ILE A 91 -6.20 7.67 16.78
N ILE A 92 -7.40 7.18 17.13
CA ILE A 92 -8.16 7.67 18.29
C ILE A 92 -7.48 7.29 19.61
N LYS A 93 -7.02 6.04 19.77
CA LYS A 93 -6.44 5.57 21.03
C LYS A 93 -5.05 6.12 21.29
N LYS A 94 -4.23 6.26 20.26
CA LYS A 94 -2.82 6.67 20.40
C LYS A 94 -2.57 8.13 20.04
N GLY A 95 -3.54 8.84 19.47
CA GLY A 95 -3.36 10.22 19.04
C GLY A 95 -2.30 10.37 17.95
N VAL A 96 -2.17 9.40 17.06
CA VAL A 96 -1.12 9.36 16.03
C VAL A 96 -1.64 9.80 14.66
N THR A 97 -0.72 10.20 13.78
CA THR A 97 -1.04 10.53 12.38
C THR A 97 -1.59 9.32 11.62
N ALA A 98 -2.40 9.60 10.59
CA ALA A 98 -2.97 8.55 9.74
C ALA A 98 -1.88 7.70 9.07
N GLU A 99 -0.78 8.31 8.66
CA GLU A 99 0.38 7.63 8.08
C GLU A 99 0.95 6.58 9.05
N TYR A 100 1.13 6.95 10.31
CA TYR A 100 1.73 6.08 11.31
C TYR A 100 0.79 4.93 11.66
N ALA A 101 -0.50 5.24 11.81
CA ALA A 101 -1.53 4.24 12.08
C ALA A 101 -1.60 3.18 10.97
N ILE A 102 -1.65 3.58 9.68
CA ILE A 102 -1.64 2.65 8.55
C ILE A 102 -0.40 1.77 8.58
N SER A 103 0.77 2.38 8.72
CA SER A 103 2.04 1.65 8.76
C SER A 103 2.06 0.62 9.87
N LYS A 104 1.53 0.96 11.05
CA LYS A 104 1.52 0.07 12.21
C LYS A 104 0.51 -1.07 12.08
N VAL A 105 -0.70 -0.80 11.59
CA VAL A 105 -1.72 -1.84 11.37
C VAL A 105 -1.24 -2.84 10.32
N LEU A 106 -0.70 -2.36 9.20
CA LEU A 106 -0.18 -3.25 8.15
C LEU A 106 1.05 -4.05 8.61
N ASP A 107 1.92 -3.47 9.43
CA ASP A 107 3.06 -4.17 10.02
C ASP A 107 2.61 -5.26 11.01
N ASP A 108 1.54 -4.99 11.78
CA ASP A 108 0.93 -5.99 12.66
C ASP A 108 0.30 -7.14 11.87
N SER A 109 -0.47 -6.83 10.81
CA SER A 109 -1.02 -7.84 9.90
C SER A 109 0.09 -8.70 9.25
N LYS A 110 1.20 -8.06 8.83
CA LYS A 110 2.38 -8.77 8.32
C LYS A 110 2.99 -9.69 9.37
N ASN A 111 3.14 -9.22 10.61
CA ASN A 111 3.67 -10.02 11.71
C ASN A 111 2.75 -11.18 12.11
N GLN A 112 1.43 -11.01 12.03
CA GLN A 112 0.48 -12.09 12.26
C GLN A 112 0.60 -13.19 11.20
N ILE A 113 0.69 -12.80 9.92
CA ILE A 113 0.91 -13.75 8.81
C ILE A 113 2.26 -14.45 8.95
N LYS A 114 3.31 -13.72 9.35
CA LYS A 114 4.65 -14.30 9.58
C LYS A 114 4.68 -15.38 10.65
N LYS A 115 3.81 -15.31 11.65
CA LYS A 115 3.74 -16.30 12.73
C LYS A 115 3.05 -17.61 12.32
N LEU A 116 2.27 -17.58 11.23
CA LEU A 116 1.44 -18.71 10.82
C LEU A 116 2.15 -19.64 9.84
N ASP A 117 3.01 -19.14 8.94
CA ASP A 117 3.62 -19.99 7.90
C ASP A 117 4.88 -19.38 7.26
N GLU A 118 6.01 -20.09 7.27
CA GLU A 118 7.26 -19.67 6.60
C GLU A 118 7.14 -19.66 5.07
N GLN A 119 6.20 -20.42 4.49
CA GLN A 119 6.10 -20.62 3.05
C GLN A 119 5.29 -19.52 2.34
N PHE A 120 4.36 -18.86 3.04
CA PHE A 120 3.57 -17.74 2.51
C PHE A 120 4.21 -16.36 2.76
N LEU A 121 5.41 -16.33 3.34
CA LEU A 121 6.07 -15.10 3.77
C LEU A 121 6.36 -14.15 2.61
N SER A 122 6.79 -14.66 1.44
CA SER A 122 7.38 -13.77 0.43
C SER A 122 6.33 -13.08 -0.43
N GLU A 123 5.32 -13.80 -0.91
CA GLU A 123 4.30 -13.24 -1.82
C GLU A 123 3.31 -12.33 -1.09
N LYS A 124 2.74 -12.78 0.05
CA LYS A 124 1.79 -11.95 0.83
C LYS A 124 2.46 -10.74 1.50
N THR A 125 3.73 -10.84 1.87
CA THR A 125 4.45 -9.68 2.42
C THR A 125 4.65 -8.61 1.35
N GLY A 126 5.02 -8.99 0.13
CA GLY A 126 5.17 -8.06 -0.99
C GLY A 126 3.86 -7.33 -1.29
N ASP A 127 2.74 -8.05 -1.33
CA ASP A 127 1.40 -7.48 -1.49
C ASP A 127 1.09 -6.40 -0.43
N ILE A 128 1.34 -6.71 0.84
CA ILE A 128 1.07 -5.79 1.97
C ILE A 128 2.01 -4.59 1.93
N GLU A 129 3.28 -4.78 1.57
CA GLU A 129 4.25 -3.69 1.42
C GLU A 129 3.91 -2.77 0.24
N GLU A 130 3.38 -3.32 -0.84
CA GLU A 130 2.92 -2.55 -1.99
C GLU A 130 1.70 -1.69 -1.61
N ILE A 131 0.69 -2.27 -0.94
CA ILE A 131 -0.47 -1.54 -0.41
C ILE A 131 -0.01 -0.42 0.54
N LYS A 132 0.90 -0.74 1.47
CA LYS A 132 1.47 0.22 2.42
C LYS A 132 2.12 1.39 1.71
N THR A 133 3.03 1.11 0.78
CA THR A 133 3.77 2.13 0.03
C THR A 133 2.82 3.01 -0.78
N ARG A 134 1.79 2.42 -1.38
CA ARG A 134 0.78 3.13 -2.15
C ARG A 134 -0.08 4.06 -1.30
N LEU A 135 -0.58 3.59 -0.16
CA LEU A 135 -1.39 4.39 0.77
C LEU A 135 -0.58 5.54 1.37
N LEU A 136 0.65 5.26 1.82
CA LEU A 136 1.52 6.28 2.38
C LEU A 136 1.95 7.32 1.33
N GLY A 137 2.23 6.88 0.10
CA GLY A 137 2.51 7.78 -1.02
C GLY A 137 1.34 8.73 -1.33
N LYS A 138 0.10 8.25 -1.20
CA LYS A 138 -1.11 9.07 -1.34
C LYS A 138 -1.27 10.07 -0.22
N LEU A 139 -1.07 9.66 1.04
CA LEU A 139 -1.12 10.59 2.18
C LEU A 139 -0.09 11.71 2.05
N LYS A 140 1.15 11.39 1.64
CA LYS A 140 2.18 12.41 1.37
C LYS A 140 1.78 13.40 0.29
N ARG A 141 0.97 12.99 -0.70
CA ARG A 141 0.53 13.84 -1.82
C ARG A 141 -0.70 14.69 -1.46
N LEU A 142 -1.41 14.35 -0.38
CA LEU A 142 -2.57 15.07 0.15
C LEU A 142 -2.18 16.15 1.17
N ASN A 143 -0.91 16.22 1.57
CA ASN A 143 -0.36 17.17 2.55
C ASN A 143 0.27 18.39 1.87
#